data_AF-A0ABD1EP97-F1
#
_entry.id   AF-A0ABD1EP97-F1
#
_cell.length_a   1.000
_cell.length_b   1.000
_cell.length_c   1.000
_cell.angle_alpha   90.00
_cell.angle_beta   90.00
_cell.angle_gamma   90.00
#
_symmetry.space_group_name_H-M   'P 1'
#
loop_
_entity.id
_entity.type
_entity.pdbx_description
1 polymer ?
#
loop_
_entity_poly.entity_id
_entity_poly.type
_entity_poly.pdbx_seq_one_letter_code
_entity_poly.pdbx_strand_id
1 'polypeptide(L)'
;MWKQLEMGLRAFLLIASRIWTCLCFTLKKQTRAIIQHQSVKYDIFPLSPLSRHRLSIVKRKVLVLDLDETLIHSHHDGVVRQTVRPGVPPDFVLKVTIDRHPVRFFVHKRPHVDFFLDIVSQWYELVVFTASMEIYGAAVADKLDAGRGILQRRFYRQHCTPDFGSYTKDLSAICNDLSSVFILDNSPGAYKAYPDNAIPIKSWFSDPNDVALLNLLPVLDALRFTADVRSVLSRNLHLHRLCNVQTGAASRPRMNDIGAGLKPKTDLDILADSVVTQVEEPSSLESSSDSSVLVTAKDKRFKSRIPQRMCN
;
A
#
# COMPACT_ATOMS: atom_id res chain seq x y z
N MET A 1 -29.50 -32.21 -42.35
CA MET A 1 -29.45 -30.80 -42.79
C MET A 1 -29.75 -29.81 -41.66
N TRP A 2 -30.92 -29.86 -41.00
CA TRP A 2 -31.27 -28.89 -39.94
C TRP A 2 -30.27 -28.81 -38.78
N LYS A 3 -29.82 -29.96 -38.26
CA LYS A 3 -28.81 -30.03 -37.17
C LYS A 3 -27.45 -29.43 -37.56
N GLN A 4 -27.04 -29.54 -38.83
CA GLN A 4 -25.79 -28.96 -39.34
C GLN A 4 -25.89 -27.43 -39.43
N LEU A 5 -27.05 -26.92 -39.86
CA LEU A 5 -27.34 -25.50 -39.92
C LEU A 5 -27.38 -24.88 -38.51
N GLU A 6 -27.99 -25.59 -37.55
CA GLU A 6 -28.06 -25.20 -36.15
C GLU A 6 -26.68 -25.15 -35.50
N MET A 7 -25.81 -26.14 -35.75
CA MET A 7 -24.43 -26.12 -35.26
C MET A 7 -23.61 -24.98 -35.89
N GLY A 8 -23.81 -24.70 -37.18
CA GLY A 8 -23.17 -23.58 -37.87
C GLY A 8 -23.59 -22.22 -37.29
N LEU A 9 -24.87 -22.03 -36.99
CA LEU A 9 -25.38 -20.81 -36.36
C LEU A 9 -24.85 -20.64 -34.93
N ARG A 10 -24.80 -21.72 -34.13
CA ARG A 10 -24.22 -21.69 -32.78
C ARG A 10 -22.73 -21.32 -32.82
N ALA A 11 -21.97 -21.91 -33.74
CA ALA A 11 -20.56 -21.58 -33.91
C ALA A 11 -20.37 -20.11 -34.33
N PHE A 12 -21.19 -19.61 -35.26
CA PHE A 12 -21.19 -18.21 -35.67
C PHE A 12 -21.51 -17.26 -34.50
N LEU A 13 -22.55 -17.55 -33.71
CA LEU A 13 -22.92 -16.74 -32.55
C LEU A 13 -21.81 -16.73 -31.46
N LEU A 14 -21.13 -17.86 -31.25
CA LEU A 14 -20.00 -17.93 -30.33
C LEU A 14 -18.81 -17.09 -30.82
N ILE A 15 -18.47 -17.18 -32.11
CA ILE A 15 -17.41 -16.37 -32.71
C ILE A 15 -17.78 -14.88 -32.65
N ALA A 16 -19.01 -14.51 -33.03
CA ALA A 16 -19.51 -13.15 -32.95
C ALA A 16 -19.47 -12.61 -31.51
N SER A 17 -19.85 -13.43 -30.51
CA SER A 17 -19.74 -13.08 -29.09
C SER A 17 -18.29 -12.84 -28.66
N ARG A 18 -17.34 -13.68 -29.10
CA ARG A 18 -15.91 -13.49 -28.80
C ARG A 18 -15.35 -12.22 -29.44
N ILE A 19 -15.71 -11.95 -30.69
CA ILE A 19 -15.35 -10.73 -31.41
C ILE A 19 -15.94 -9.50 -30.71
N TRP A 20 -17.23 -9.54 -30.34
CA TRP A 20 -17.90 -8.48 -29.59
C TRP A 20 -17.26 -8.22 -28.23
N THR A 21 -16.90 -9.28 -27.51
CA THR A 21 -16.21 -9.17 -26.22
C THR A 21 -14.82 -8.52 -26.39
N CYS A 22 -14.09 -8.91 -27.45
CA CYS A 22 -12.80 -8.31 -27.79
C CYS A 22 -12.94 -6.82 -28.15
N LEU A 23 -13.91 -6.45 -28.99
CA LEU A 23 -14.23 -5.06 -29.36
C LEU A 23 -14.63 -4.24 -28.13
N CYS A 24 -15.51 -4.76 -27.27
CA CYS A 24 -15.88 -4.10 -26.02
C CYS A 24 -14.65 -3.90 -25.11
N PHE A 25 -13.76 -4.88 -25.04
CA PHE A 25 -12.53 -4.78 -24.26
C PHE A 25 -11.59 -3.70 -24.81
N THR A 26 -11.36 -3.67 -26.13
CA THR A 26 -10.50 -2.65 -26.74
C THR A 26 -11.11 -1.26 -26.60
N LEU A 27 -12.41 -1.09 -26.84
CA LEU A 27 -13.11 0.18 -26.65
C LEU A 27 -13.01 0.65 -25.19
N LYS A 28 -13.34 -0.18 -24.21
CA LYS A 28 -13.21 0.17 -22.78
C LYS A 28 -11.78 0.56 -22.40
N LYS A 29 -10.78 -0.16 -22.92
CA LYS A 29 -9.37 0.14 -22.71
C LYS A 29 -9.00 1.51 -23.30
N GLN A 30 -9.44 1.81 -24.52
CA GLN A 30 -9.20 3.10 -25.17
C GLN A 30 -9.93 4.24 -24.46
N THR A 31 -11.20 4.06 -24.09
CA THR A 31 -11.96 5.06 -23.33
C THR A 31 -11.30 5.37 -21.99
N ARG A 32 -10.77 4.36 -21.27
CA ARG A 32 -9.98 4.59 -20.05
C ARG A 32 -8.74 5.42 -20.33
N ALA A 33 -7.98 5.08 -21.37
CA ALA A 33 -6.78 5.83 -21.75
C ALA A 33 -7.10 7.30 -22.05
N ILE A 34 -8.25 7.56 -22.69
CA ILE A 34 -8.75 8.91 -22.99
C ILE A 34 -9.19 9.63 -21.70
N ILE A 35 -10.03 9.02 -20.87
CA ILE A 35 -10.50 9.64 -19.60
C ILE A 35 -9.32 9.97 -18.69
N GLN A 36 -8.33 9.09 -18.59
CA GLN A 36 -7.09 9.34 -17.85
C GLN A 36 -6.31 10.57 -18.35
N HIS A 37 -6.46 10.95 -19.62
CA HIS A 37 -5.84 12.15 -20.19
C HIS A 37 -6.68 13.43 -20.05
N GLN A 38 -7.98 13.33 -19.73
CA GLN A 38 -8.92 14.40 -20.08
C GLN A 38 -9.36 15.35 -18.95
N SER A 39 -9.14 15.07 -17.66
CA SER A 39 -9.77 15.91 -16.62
C SER A 39 -8.88 16.97 -15.97
N VAL A 40 -7.59 16.74 -15.73
CA VAL A 40 -6.71 17.74 -15.10
C VAL A 40 -5.27 17.53 -15.55
N LYS A 41 -4.67 18.52 -16.23
CA LYS A 41 -3.22 18.53 -16.50
C LYS A 41 -2.52 19.32 -15.41
N TYR A 42 -1.48 18.74 -14.84
CA TYR A 42 -0.57 19.46 -13.96
C TYR A 42 0.59 19.98 -14.81
N ASP A 43 0.56 21.26 -15.14
CA ASP A 43 1.57 21.89 -15.97
C ASP A 43 2.87 22.07 -15.16
N ILE A 44 3.93 21.40 -15.61
CA ILE A 44 5.25 21.52 -15.00
C ILE A 44 5.89 22.80 -15.51
N PHE A 45 5.92 23.83 -14.66
CA PHE A 45 6.66 25.04 -14.97
C PHE A 45 8.15 24.85 -14.68
N PRO A 46 9.05 25.30 -15.57
CA PRO A 46 10.48 25.24 -15.31
C PRO A 46 10.81 26.10 -14.09
N LEU A 47 11.68 25.57 -13.24
CA LEU A 47 12.13 26.30 -12.04
C LEU A 47 12.89 27.56 -12.42
N SER A 48 12.57 28.67 -11.74
CA SER A 48 13.38 29.89 -11.80
C SER A 48 14.81 29.61 -11.32
N PRO A 49 15.82 30.41 -11.73
CA PRO A 49 17.18 30.27 -11.23
C PRO A 49 17.27 30.31 -9.70
N LEU A 50 16.48 31.17 -9.04
CA LEU A 50 16.40 31.25 -7.58
C LEU A 50 15.81 29.98 -6.98
N SER A 51 14.73 29.44 -7.54
CA SER A 51 14.13 28.19 -7.07
C SER A 51 15.11 27.02 -7.21
N ARG A 52 15.83 26.94 -8.35
CA ARG A 52 16.86 25.91 -8.56
C ARG A 52 17.99 26.04 -7.54
N HIS A 53 18.45 27.26 -7.26
CA HIS A 53 19.46 27.50 -6.24
C HIS A 53 18.96 27.09 -4.85
N ARG A 54 17.72 27.43 -4.48
CA ARG A 54 17.12 26.97 -3.21
C ARG A 54 17.09 25.44 -3.10
N LEU A 55 16.73 24.73 -4.16
CA LEU A 55 16.77 23.26 -4.19
C LEU A 55 18.17 22.67 -4.09
N SER A 56 19.22 23.41 -4.48
CA SER A 56 20.61 22.96 -4.27
C SER A 56 21.04 23.07 -2.80
N ILE A 57 20.37 23.90 -2.00
CA ILE A 57 20.67 24.10 -0.59
C ILE A 57 19.87 23.13 0.29
N VAL A 58 18.60 22.87 -0.06
CA VAL A 58 17.76 21.93 0.70
C VAL A 58 18.00 20.49 0.25
N LYS A 59 18.00 19.57 1.21
CA LYS A 59 18.17 18.14 0.94
C LYS A 59 16.98 17.59 0.15
N ARG A 60 17.26 16.69 -0.80
CA ARG A 60 16.24 15.86 -1.44
C ARG A 60 15.59 14.95 -0.40
N LYS A 61 14.26 14.91 -0.40
CA LYS A 61 13.45 14.24 0.63
C LYS A 61 13.03 12.84 0.17
N VAL A 62 12.59 12.04 1.13
CA VAL A 62 12.07 10.69 0.92
C VAL A 62 10.54 10.72 0.99
N LEU A 63 9.89 10.25 -0.07
CA LEU A 63 8.45 10.04 -0.13
C LEU A 63 8.17 8.54 -0.01
N VAL A 64 7.59 8.16 1.12
CA VAL A 64 7.15 6.79 1.38
C VAL A 64 5.74 6.61 0.82
N LEU A 65 5.56 5.60 -0.02
CA LEU A 65 4.31 5.33 -0.72
C LEU A 65 3.72 4.00 -0.26
N ASP A 66 2.48 4.04 0.20
CA ASP A 66 1.65 2.85 0.34
C ASP A 66 1.15 2.35 -1.03
N LEU A 67 0.70 1.09 -1.11
CA LEU A 67 0.25 0.47 -2.36
C LEU A 67 -1.28 0.31 -2.42
N ASP A 68 -1.82 -0.57 -1.58
CA ASP A 68 -3.22 -1.02 -1.64
C ASP A 68 -4.17 0.09 -1.17
N GLU A 69 -5.23 0.35 -1.95
CA GLU A 69 -6.15 1.47 -1.80
C GLU A 69 -5.50 2.88 -1.87
N THR A 70 -4.19 2.97 -2.09
CA THR A 70 -3.43 4.22 -2.24
C THR A 70 -3.06 4.47 -3.70
N LEU A 71 -2.28 3.57 -4.32
CA LEU A 71 -1.84 3.64 -5.73
C LEU A 71 -2.59 2.66 -6.63
N ILE A 72 -3.09 1.57 -6.06
CA ILE A 72 -3.80 0.50 -6.75
C ILE A 72 -4.97 0.01 -5.92
N HIS A 73 -5.83 -0.82 -6.52
CA HIS A 73 -6.78 -1.66 -5.81
C HIS A 73 -6.70 -3.06 -6.42
N SER A 74 -6.75 -4.10 -5.59
CA SER A 74 -6.73 -5.48 -6.07
C SER A 74 -7.78 -6.36 -5.39
N HIS A 75 -8.14 -7.42 -6.10
CA HIS A 75 -8.95 -8.52 -5.57
C HIS A 75 -8.42 -9.84 -6.12
N HIS A 76 -8.68 -10.95 -5.42
CA HIS A 76 -8.23 -12.28 -5.81
C HIS A 76 -9.40 -13.20 -6.17
N ASP A 77 -9.11 -14.27 -6.91
CA ASP A 77 -10.09 -15.32 -7.22
C ASP A 77 -10.74 -15.87 -5.94
N GLY A 78 -12.07 -15.98 -5.92
CA GLY A 78 -12.82 -16.54 -4.78
C GLY A 78 -13.61 -15.51 -3.97
N VAL A 79 -13.29 -14.22 -4.08
CA VAL A 79 -14.03 -13.15 -3.42
C VAL A 79 -14.68 -12.25 -4.46
N VAL A 80 -16.00 -12.40 -4.63
CA VAL A 80 -16.80 -11.43 -5.41
C VAL A 80 -16.93 -10.15 -4.56
N ARG A 81 -15.91 -9.30 -4.56
CA ARG A 81 -16.05 -7.95 -4.02
C ARG A 81 -16.92 -7.15 -4.99
N GLN A 82 -18.12 -6.77 -4.55
CA GLN A 82 -19.04 -5.89 -5.29
C GLN A 82 -18.48 -4.46 -5.52
N THR A 83 -17.26 -4.16 -5.06
CA THR A 83 -16.66 -2.82 -5.12
C THR A 83 -16.16 -2.43 -6.51
N VAL A 84 -15.90 -3.41 -7.39
CA VAL A 84 -15.52 -3.14 -8.79
C VAL A 84 -16.74 -3.29 -9.68
N ARG A 85 -17.04 -2.27 -10.48
CA ARG A 85 -18.15 -2.33 -11.44
C ARG A 85 -17.97 -3.57 -12.35
N PRO A 86 -18.97 -4.46 -12.46
CA PRO A 86 -18.87 -5.65 -13.28
C PRO A 86 -18.44 -5.31 -14.71
N GLY A 87 -17.40 -6.00 -15.20
CA GLY A 87 -16.92 -5.84 -16.58
C GLY A 87 -15.88 -4.75 -16.82
N VAL A 88 -15.26 -4.21 -15.77
CA VAL A 88 -14.06 -3.36 -15.87
C VAL A 88 -12.81 -4.25 -15.87
N PRO A 89 -12.04 -4.34 -16.98
CA PRO A 89 -10.86 -5.18 -17.02
C PRO A 89 -9.78 -4.68 -16.05
N PRO A 90 -9.00 -5.59 -15.45
CA PRO A 90 -7.80 -5.24 -14.68
C PRO A 90 -6.73 -4.65 -15.59
N ASP A 91 -5.86 -3.81 -15.03
CA ASP A 91 -4.69 -3.28 -15.74
C ASP A 91 -3.60 -4.35 -15.87
N PHE A 92 -3.44 -5.18 -14.85
CA PHE A 92 -2.59 -6.37 -14.89
C PHE A 92 -3.08 -7.45 -13.93
N VAL A 93 -2.67 -8.70 -14.19
CA VAL A 93 -2.96 -9.85 -13.35
C VAL A 93 -1.66 -10.40 -12.79
N LEU A 94 -1.56 -10.51 -11.48
CA LEU A 94 -0.44 -11.15 -10.80
C LEU A 94 -0.80 -12.59 -10.47
N LYS A 95 0.14 -13.50 -10.68
CA LYS A 95 0.02 -14.90 -10.27
C LYS A 95 1.10 -15.14 -9.23
N VAL A 96 0.69 -15.38 -7.99
CA VAL A 96 1.60 -15.66 -6.87
C VAL A 96 1.21 -16.97 -6.23
N THR A 97 2.20 -17.73 -5.78
CA THR A 97 1.96 -19.00 -5.09
C THR A 97 2.07 -18.76 -3.60
N ILE A 98 0.98 -18.95 -2.87
CA ILE A 98 0.90 -18.83 -1.41
C ILE A 98 0.68 -20.23 -0.88
N ASP A 99 1.59 -20.75 -0.04
CA ASP A 99 1.48 -22.09 0.56
C ASP A 99 1.11 -23.19 -0.45
N ARG A 100 1.83 -23.20 -1.59
CA ARG A 100 1.64 -24.13 -2.72
C ARG A 100 0.33 -23.97 -3.51
N HIS A 101 -0.50 -23.00 -3.16
CA HIS A 101 -1.72 -22.68 -3.88
C HIS A 101 -1.50 -21.46 -4.79
N PRO A 102 -1.71 -21.58 -6.11
CA PRO A 102 -1.60 -20.45 -7.02
C PRO A 102 -2.82 -19.52 -6.86
N VAL A 103 -2.56 -18.28 -6.47
CA VAL A 103 -3.56 -17.22 -6.31
C VAL A 103 -3.37 -16.19 -7.42
N ARG A 104 -4.47 -15.78 -8.06
CA ARG A 104 -4.47 -14.69 -9.04
C ARG A 104 -5.01 -13.43 -8.42
N PHE A 105 -4.27 -12.34 -8.54
CA PHE A 105 -4.71 -11.00 -8.16
C PHE A 105 -5.00 -10.18 -9.41
N PHE A 106 -6.21 -9.66 -9.49
CA PHE A 106 -6.63 -8.71 -10.52
C PHE A 106 -6.40 -7.31 -9.98
N VAL A 107 -5.47 -6.59 -10.60
CA VAL A 107 -5.03 -5.28 -10.10
C VAL A 107 -5.52 -4.18 -11.02
N HIS A 108 -6.12 -3.16 -10.41
CA HIS A 108 -6.57 -1.93 -11.03
C HIS A 108 -5.67 -0.79 -10.56
N LYS A 109 -5.23 0.04 -11.50
CA LYS A 109 -4.40 1.21 -11.21
C LYS A 109 -5.28 2.39 -10.86
N ARG A 110 -4.94 3.10 -9.77
CA ARG A 110 -5.60 4.37 -9.46
C ARG A 110 -5.38 5.34 -10.63
N PRO A 111 -6.40 6.10 -11.06
CA PRO A 111 -6.21 7.07 -12.12
C PRO A 111 -5.01 7.98 -11.85
N HIS A 112 -4.28 8.29 -12.91
CA HIS A 112 -3.08 9.15 -12.89
C HIS A 112 -1.87 8.61 -12.13
N VAL A 113 -1.86 7.35 -11.66
CA VAL A 113 -0.71 6.80 -10.91
C VAL A 113 0.61 6.83 -11.67
N ASP A 114 0.62 6.54 -12.97
CA ASP A 114 1.85 6.54 -13.78
C ASP A 114 2.45 7.94 -13.88
N PHE A 115 1.61 8.89 -14.27
CA PHE A 115 1.97 10.30 -14.34
C PHE A 115 2.42 10.81 -12.97
N PHE A 116 1.69 10.51 -11.90
CA PHE A 116 2.07 10.86 -10.55
C PHE A 116 3.48 10.36 -10.22
N LEU A 117 3.78 9.07 -10.45
CA LEU A 117 5.10 8.48 -10.20
C LEU A 117 6.21 9.08 -11.08
N ASP A 118 5.92 9.38 -12.35
CA ASP A 118 6.86 10.06 -13.25
C ASP A 118 7.26 11.45 -12.71
N ILE A 119 6.32 12.19 -12.15
CA ILE A 119 6.57 13.52 -11.60
C ILE A 119 7.31 13.43 -10.27
N VAL A 120 6.77 12.69 -9.30
CA VAL A 120 7.31 12.70 -7.93
C VAL A 120 8.66 12.00 -7.82
N SER A 121 8.97 11.06 -8.72
CA SER A 121 10.31 10.43 -8.78
C SER A 121 11.43 11.41 -9.17
N GLN A 122 11.10 12.50 -9.87
CA GLN A 122 12.07 13.57 -10.15
C GLN A 122 12.32 14.46 -8.93
N TRP A 123 11.38 14.50 -7.99
CA TRP A 123 11.40 15.40 -6.84
C TRP A 123 11.93 14.73 -5.57
N TYR A 124 11.63 13.44 -5.41
CA TYR A 124 11.86 12.68 -4.19
C TYR A 124 12.57 11.38 -4.48
N GLU A 125 13.25 10.86 -3.46
CA GLU A 125 13.56 9.45 -3.41
C GLU A 125 12.29 8.70 -3.01
N LEU A 126 11.84 7.74 -3.82
CA LEU A 126 10.61 7.00 -3.56
C LEU A 126 10.93 5.69 -2.83
N VAL A 127 10.13 5.41 -1.79
CA VAL A 127 10.23 4.17 -1.02
C VAL A 127 8.85 3.55 -0.97
N VAL A 128 8.72 2.28 -1.36
CA VAL A 128 7.48 1.53 -1.14
C VAL A 128 7.46 1.07 0.31
N PHE A 129 6.39 1.34 1.04
CA PHE A 129 6.14 0.71 2.34
C PHE A 129 4.69 0.27 2.40
N THR A 130 4.44 -1.04 2.28
CA THR A 130 3.10 -1.63 2.32
C THR A 130 2.95 -2.57 3.51
N ALA A 131 1.73 -2.65 4.06
CA ALA A 131 1.36 -3.66 5.05
C ALA A 131 1.05 -5.04 4.43
N SER A 132 1.23 -5.21 3.12
CA SER A 132 1.01 -6.47 2.39
C SER A 132 2.27 -7.36 2.37
N MET A 133 2.08 -8.64 2.08
CA MET A 133 3.18 -9.62 1.97
C MET A 133 4.12 -9.26 0.81
N GLU A 134 5.41 -9.51 1.00
CA GLU A 134 6.45 -9.23 0.01
C GLU A 134 6.20 -9.88 -1.36
N ILE A 135 5.78 -11.14 -1.38
CA ILE A 135 5.49 -11.88 -2.62
C ILE A 135 4.48 -11.17 -3.54
N TYR A 136 3.55 -10.41 -2.95
CA TYR A 136 2.56 -9.62 -3.66
C TYR A 136 3.05 -8.19 -3.88
N GLY A 137 3.51 -7.53 -2.81
CA GLY A 137 3.93 -6.13 -2.85
C GLY A 137 5.10 -5.88 -3.81
N ALA A 138 6.08 -6.78 -3.86
CA ALA A 138 7.20 -6.71 -4.80
C ALA A 138 6.71 -6.78 -6.24
N ALA A 139 5.82 -7.72 -6.54
CA ALA A 139 5.28 -7.91 -7.88
C ALA A 139 4.43 -6.72 -8.35
N VAL A 140 3.64 -6.09 -7.45
CA VAL A 140 2.93 -4.85 -7.74
C VAL A 140 3.92 -3.71 -8.02
N ALA A 141 4.92 -3.54 -7.14
CA ALA A 141 5.92 -2.49 -7.28
C ALA A 141 6.70 -2.61 -8.59
N ASP A 142 7.05 -3.82 -9.04
CA ASP A 142 7.71 -4.05 -10.33
C ASP A 142 6.83 -3.64 -11.52
N LYS A 143 5.53 -3.93 -11.45
CA LYS A 143 4.57 -3.52 -12.50
C LYS A 143 4.37 -2.01 -12.55
N LEU A 144 4.39 -1.33 -11.41
CA LEU A 144 4.32 0.12 -11.34
C LEU A 144 5.63 0.78 -11.77
N ASP A 145 6.77 0.22 -11.36
CA ASP A 145 8.10 0.74 -11.71
C ASP A 145 8.38 0.64 -13.21
N ALA A 146 7.92 -0.44 -13.85
CA ALA A 146 8.08 -0.69 -15.29
C ALA A 146 9.54 -0.61 -15.78
N GLY A 147 10.50 -0.96 -14.92
CA GLY A 147 11.92 -0.98 -15.23
C GLY A 147 12.61 0.39 -15.18
N ARG A 148 11.92 1.43 -14.66
CA ARG A 148 12.50 2.77 -14.47
C ARG A 148 13.49 2.82 -13.31
N GLY A 149 13.41 1.88 -12.36
CA GLY A 149 14.28 1.83 -11.18
C GLY A 149 14.00 2.96 -10.19
N ILE A 150 12.76 3.47 -10.13
CA ILE A 150 12.33 4.52 -9.22
C ILE A 150 11.79 3.97 -7.89
N LEU A 151 11.37 2.71 -7.83
CA LEU A 151 10.84 2.04 -6.63
C LEU A 151 11.78 0.94 -6.10
N GLN A 152 13.08 1.23 -5.92
CA GLN A 152 14.06 0.20 -5.53
C GLN A 152 14.02 -0.17 -4.04
N ARG A 153 13.79 0.82 -3.16
CA ARG A 153 13.69 0.61 -1.71
C ARG A 153 12.27 0.22 -1.34
N ARG A 154 12.11 -0.96 -0.72
CA ARG A 154 10.80 -1.55 -0.46
C ARG A 154 10.75 -2.16 0.92
N PHE A 155 9.67 -1.87 1.63
CA PHE A 155 9.34 -2.41 2.94
C PHE A 155 7.94 -3.00 2.87
N TYR A 156 7.81 -4.18 3.46
CA TYR A 156 6.59 -5.01 3.43
C TYR A 156 6.13 -5.33 4.85
N ARG A 157 5.07 -6.14 4.97
CA ARG A 157 4.44 -6.53 6.24
C ARG A 157 5.42 -6.92 7.36
N GLN A 158 6.47 -7.69 7.05
CA GLN A 158 7.44 -8.12 8.06
C GLN A 158 8.27 -6.97 8.68
N HIS A 159 8.27 -5.80 8.06
CA HIS A 159 8.95 -4.60 8.55
C HIS A 159 8.00 -3.68 9.33
N CYS A 160 6.71 -3.97 9.38
CA CYS A 160 5.75 -3.23 10.18
C CYS A 160 5.78 -3.70 11.63
N THR A 161 5.43 -2.81 12.55
CA THR A 161 5.11 -3.18 13.94
C THR A 161 3.64 -3.58 14.03
N PRO A 162 3.30 -4.82 14.43
CA PRO A 162 1.92 -5.22 14.67
C PRO A 162 1.36 -4.49 15.89
N ASP A 163 0.18 -3.87 15.74
CA ASP A 163 -0.53 -3.12 16.80
C ASP A 163 -2.02 -3.48 16.77
N PHE A 164 -2.47 -4.37 17.66
CA PHE A 164 -3.88 -4.80 17.84
C PHE A 164 -4.66 -5.01 16.53
N GLY A 165 -4.15 -5.84 15.63
CA GLY A 165 -4.80 -6.14 14.34
C GLY A 165 -4.58 -5.09 13.25
N SER A 166 -3.68 -4.12 13.49
CA SER A 166 -3.18 -3.17 12.49
C SER A 166 -1.66 -3.27 12.36
N TYR A 167 -1.12 -2.64 11.33
CA TYR A 167 0.32 -2.58 11.06
C TYR A 167 0.77 -1.13 11.05
N THR A 168 1.67 -0.77 11.96
CA THR A 168 2.29 0.56 12.03
C THR A 168 3.61 0.55 11.27
N LYS A 169 3.86 1.60 10.49
CA LYS A 169 5.03 1.79 9.64
C LYS A 169 6.02 2.72 10.33
N ASP A 170 7.21 2.21 10.63
CA ASP A 170 8.26 2.98 11.28
C ASP A 170 9.08 3.78 10.25
N LEU A 171 8.89 5.11 10.20
CA LEU A 171 9.63 5.97 9.27
C LEU A 171 11.10 6.14 9.67
N SER A 172 11.44 5.97 10.95
CA SER A 172 12.83 6.10 11.41
C SER A 172 13.72 4.98 10.86
N ALA A 173 13.15 3.80 10.59
CA ALA A 173 13.82 2.68 9.93
C ALA A 173 14.17 2.97 8.45
N ILE A 174 13.49 3.95 7.84
CA ILE A 174 13.72 4.37 6.44
C ILE A 174 14.70 5.54 6.39
N CYS A 175 14.51 6.54 7.23
CA CYS A 175 15.34 7.73 7.27
C CYS A 175 15.43 8.27 8.70
N ASN A 176 16.67 8.38 9.21
CA ASN A 176 16.92 8.95 10.54
C ASN A 176 16.49 10.41 10.64
N ASP A 177 16.51 11.15 9.53
CA ASP A 177 16.12 12.55 9.48
C ASP A 177 14.62 12.70 9.16
N LEU A 178 13.82 12.74 10.23
CA LEU A 178 12.36 12.95 10.17
C LEU A 178 11.95 14.30 9.59
N SER A 179 12.86 15.26 9.43
CA SER A 179 12.54 16.52 8.73
C SER A 179 12.47 16.34 7.21
N SER A 180 13.02 15.23 6.70
CA SER A 180 13.20 14.95 5.27
C SER A 180 12.46 13.70 4.78
N VAL A 181 11.60 13.07 5.60
CA VAL A 181 10.79 11.90 5.20
C VAL A 181 9.33 12.11 5.52
N PHE A 182 8.44 11.65 4.63
CA PHE A 182 7.00 11.68 4.86
C PHE A 182 6.31 10.55 4.09
N ILE A 183 5.12 10.16 4.52
CA ILE A 183 4.37 9.03 4.01
C ILE A 183 3.02 9.45 3.42
N LEU A 184 2.69 8.87 2.27
CA LEU A 184 1.37 8.92 1.65
C LEU A 184 0.66 7.59 1.89
N ASP A 185 -0.41 7.60 2.67
CA ASP A 185 -1.11 6.39 3.10
C ASP A 185 -2.58 6.70 3.39
N ASN A 186 -3.45 5.73 3.08
CA ASN A 186 -4.89 5.86 3.31
C ASN A 186 -5.34 5.44 4.71
N SER A 187 -4.49 4.73 5.46
CA SER A 187 -4.81 4.10 6.74
C SER A 187 -4.16 4.88 7.89
N PRO A 188 -4.92 5.61 8.74
CA PRO A 188 -4.38 6.36 9.87
C PRO A 188 -3.56 5.54 10.86
N GLY A 189 -3.89 4.25 11.03
CA GLY A 189 -3.11 3.33 11.86
C GLY A 189 -1.68 3.12 11.36
N ALA A 190 -1.45 3.19 10.04
CA ALA A 190 -0.15 2.94 9.44
C ALA A 190 0.89 3.99 9.84
N TYR A 191 0.49 5.25 9.97
CA TYR A 191 1.37 6.36 10.35
C TYR A 191 1.06 6.92 11.74
N LYS A 192 0.41 6.13 12.61
CA LYS A 192 0.01 6.54 13.98
C LYS A 192 1.18 7.08 14.81
N ALA A 193 2.38 6.52 14.65
CA ALA A 193 3.60 6.98 15.33
C ALA A 193 4.22 8.24 14.70
N TYR A 194 3.84 8.58 13.46
CA TYR A 194 4.42 9.67 12.66
C TYR A 194 3.33 10.57 12.03
N PRO A 195 2.37 11.08 12.82
CA PRO A 195 1.24 11.84 12.28
C PRO A 195 1.69 13.09 11.53
N ASP A 196 2.69 13.81 12.05
CA ASP A 196 3.20 15.07 11.45
C ASP A 196 4.03 14.86 10.18
N ASN A 197 4.32 13.60 9.84
CA ASN A 197 5.02 13.18 8.62
C ASN A 197 4.06 12.51 7.64
N ALA A 198 2.75 12.57 7.85
CA ALA A 198 1.78 11.88 7.01
C ALA A 198 1.00 12.84 6.12
N ILE A 199 0.74 12.41 4.89
CA ILE A 199 -0.27 12.95 4.00
C ILE A 199 -1.39 11.90 3.93
N PRO A 200 -2.52 12.10 4.63
CA PRO A 200 -3.67 11.24 4.49
C PRO A 200 -4.24 11.32 3.07
N ILE A 201 -4.59 10.17 2.49
CA ILE A 201 -5.28 10.11 1.20
C ILE A 201 -6.52 9.25 1.30
N LYS A 202 -7.56 9.60 0.54
CA LYS A 202 -8.78 8.79 0.46
C LYS A 202 -8.47 7.43 -0.16
N SER A 203 -8.96 6.36 0.47
CA SER A 203 -8.96 5.01 -0.10
C SER A 203 -9.63 4.99 -1.47
N TRP A 204 -8.96 4.34 -2.43
CA TRP A 204 -9.47 4.17 -3.78
C TRP A 204 -9.75 2.70 -4.09
N PHE A 205 -10.88 2.45 -4.75
CA PHE A 205 -11.32 1.09 -5.06
C PHE A 205 -11.56 0.91 -6.56
N SER A 206 -12.38 1.77 -7.18
CA SER A 206 -12.75 1.60 -8.59
C SER A 206 -13.21 2.86 -9.30
N ASP A 207 -13.19 4.02 -8.63
CA ASP A 207 -13.68 5.27 -9.20
C ASP A 207 -12.78 5.74 -10.36
N PRO A 208 -13.27 5.74 -11.61
CA PRO A 208 -12.46 6.15 -12.76
C PRO A 208 -12.22 7.66 -12.81
N ASN A 209 -12.97 8.46 -12.05
CA ASN A 209 -12.87 9.92 -12.01
C ASN A 209 -12.05 10.42 -10.81
N ASP A 210 -11.41 9.52 -10.05
CA ASP A 210 -10.57 9.90 -8.92
C ASP A 210 -9.38 10.75 -9.40
N VAL A 211 -9.21 11.93 -8.80
CA VAL A 211 -8.12 12.87 -9.09
C VAL A 211 -7.23 13.11 -7.87
N ALA A 212 -7.31 12.25 -6.85
CA ALA A 212 -6.66 12.51 -5.56
C ALA A 212 -5.13 12.60 -5.69
N LEU A 213 -4.51 11.73 -6.51
CA LEU A 213 -3.07 11.76 -6.76
C LEU A 213 -2.63 13.05 -7.47
N LEU A 214 -3.43 13.55 -8.43
CA LEU A 214 -3.14 14.80 -9.11
C LEU A 214 -3.24 16.00 -8.17
N ASN A 215 -4.26 16.03 -7.31
CA ASN A 215 -4.48 17.10 -6.35
C ASN A 215 -3.36 17.23 -5.31
N LEU A 216 -2.55 16.19 -5.13
CA LEU A 216 -1.39 16.23 -4.24
C LEU A 216 -0.17 16.92 -4.86
N LEU A 217 -0.05 16.95 -6.18
CA LEU A 217 1.15 17.48 -6.87
C LEU A 217 1.52 18.91 -6.46
N PRO A 218 0.61 19.89 -6.32
CA PRO A 218 0.97 21.24 -5.87
C PRO A 218 1.62 21.26 -4.47
N VAL A 219 1.08 20.49 -3.52
CA VAL A 219 1.61 20.44 -2.15
C VAL A 219 2.94 19.71 -2.12
N LEU A 220 3.06 18.62 -2.88
CA LEU A 220 4.32 17.90 -3.05
C LEU A 220 5.38 18.84 -3.67
N ASP A 221 5.07 19.58 -4.72
CA ASP A 221 6.03 20.52 -5.31
C ASP A 221 6.51 21.56 -4.28
N ALA A 222 5.60 22.11 -3.47
CA ALA A 222 5.96 23.04 -2.40
C ALA A 222 6.85 22.42 -1.31
N LEU A 223 6.58 21.16 -0.90
CA LEU A 223 7.35 20.45 0.12
C LEU A 223 8.82 20.22 -0.29
N ARG A 224 9.16 20.29 -1.57
CA ARG A 224 10.55 20.21 -2.04
C ARG A 224 11.42 21.28 -1.37
N PHE A 225 10.88 22.48 -1.20
CA PHE A 225 11.59 23.68 -0.75
C PHE A 225 11.65 23.86 0.77
N THR A 226 10.99 23.01 1.55
CA THR A 226 10.99 23.13 3.01
C THR A 226 12.28 22.58 3.60
N ALA A 227 12.71 23.14 4.73
CA ALA A 227 13.80 22.53 5.52
C ALA A 227 13.28 21.32 6.31
N ASP A 228 12.07 21.44 6.87
CA ASP A 228 11.37 20.38 7.60
C ASP A 228 9.96 20.22 7.04
N VAL A 229 9.62 19.04 6.52
CA VAL A 229 8.27 18.76 5.98
C VAL A 229 7.18 18.89 7.04
N ARG A 230 7.48 18.60 8.30
CA ARG A 230 6.53 18.64 9.41
C ARG A 230 6.06 20.06 9.70
N SER A 231 6.87 21.08 9.37
CA SER A 231 6.49 22.50 9.52
C SER A 231 5.27 22.88 8.66
N VAL A 232 5.01 22.13 7.59
CA VAL A 232 3.86 22.27 6.70
C VAL A 232 2.81 21.21 7.03
N LEU A 233 3.21 19.94 7.11
CA LEU A 233 2.28 18.81 7.25
C LEU A 233 1.52 18.81 8.58
N SER A 234 2.18 19.16 9.70
CA SER A 234 1.54 19.24 11.03
C SER A 234 0.38 20.24 11.09
N ARG A 235 0.36 21.25 10.21
CA ARG A 235 -0.70 22.27 10.17
C ARG A 235 -2.04 21.69 9.69
N ASN A 236 -2.01 20.69 8.81
CA ASN A 236 -3.21 20.07 8.26
C ASN A 236 -3.88 19.09 9.26
N LEU A 237 -3.13 18.55 10.24
CA LEU A 237 -3.67 17.62 11.23
C LEU A 237 -4.58 18.27 12.27
N HIS A 238 -4.47 19.58 12.49
CA HIS A 238 -5.34 20.28 13.45
C HIS A 238 -6.81 20.24 13.03
N LEU A 239 -7.10 20.25 11.72
CA LEU A 239 -8.47 20.19 11.20
C LEU A 239 -9.09 18.80 11.37
N HIS A 240 -8.33 17.72 11.15
CA HIS A 240 -8.84 16.36 11.36
C HIS A 240 -9.14 16.05 12.83
N ARG A 241 -8.36 16.61 13.77
CA ARG A 241 -8.67 16.51 15.21
C ARG A 241 -9.92 17.29 15.58
N LEU A 242 -10.13 18.48 15.03
CA LEU A 242 -11.31 19.30 15.29
C LEU A 242 -12.60 18.68 14.72
N CYS A 243 -12.56 18.10 13.52
CA CYS A 243 -13.70 17.38 12.95
C CYS A 243 -14.08 16.13 13.75
N ASN A 244 -13.10 15.38 14.29
CA ASN A 244 -13.38 14.22 15.14
C ASN A 244 -13.91 14.60 16.54
N VAL A 245 -13.59 15.80 17.04
CA VAL A 245 -14.14 16.32 18.31
C VAL A 245 -15.58 16.82 18.13
N GLN A 246 -15.93 17.39 16.98
CA GLN A 246 -17.30 17.83 16.70
C GLN A 246 -18.30 16.67 16.55
N THR A 247 -17.84 15.48 16.16
CA THR A 247 -18.67 14.25 16.16
C THR A 247 -18.80 13.61 17.55
N GLY A 248 -18.15 14.15 18.58
CA GLY A 248 -18.12 13.59 19.95
C GLY A 248 -18.99 14.32 20.98
N ALA A 249 -19.71 15.38 20.61
CA ALA A 249 -20.55 16.13 21.54
C ALA A 249 -22.04 15.97 21.20
N ALA A 250 -22.76 15.35 22.13
CA ALA A 250 -24.22 15.21 22.24
C ALA A 250 -24.91 14.07 21.45
N SER A 251 -24.79 12.84 21.97
CA SER A 251 -25.96 11.96 22.15
C SER A 251 -25.65 10.86 23.15
N ARG A 252 -26.48 10.72 24.20
CA ARG A 252 -26.48 9.60 25.14
C ARG A 252 -26.53 8.25 24.39
N PRO A 253 -25.93 7.17 24.90
CA PRO A 253 -25.91 5.90 24.20
C PRO A 253 -27.31 5.29 24.21
N ARG A 254 -27.90 5.07 23.03
CA ARG A 254 -28.85 3.97 22.87
C ARG A 254 -28.02 2.70 22.81
N MET A 255 -28.29 1.76 23.71
CA MET A 255 -27.85 0.38 23.56
C MET A 255 -28.33 -0.11 22.20
N ASN A 256 -27.36 -0.53 21.38
CA ASN A 256 -27.43 -1.16 20.05
C ASN A 256 -26.63 -0.34 19.05
N ASP A 257 -25.30 -0.48 19.09
CA ASP A 257 -24.40 -0.32 17.94
C ASP A 257 -22.99 -0.78 18.34
N ILE A 258 -22.81 -2.09 18.45
CA ILE A 258 -21.48 -2.73 18.38
C ILE A 258 -21.22 -2.94 16.89
N GLY A 259 -20.47 -2.05 16.26
CA GLY A 259 -20.24 -2.13 14.81
C GLY A 259 -19.26 -1.10 14.25
N ALA A 260 -18.26 -0.67 15.01
CA ALA A 260 -17.20 0.20 14.51
C ALA A 260 -15.99 -0.63 14.04
N GLY A 261 -15.96 -0.92 12.73
CA GLY A 261 -14.76 -0.80 11.91
C GLY A 261 -13.51 -1.63 12.26
N LEU A 262 -13.65 -2.94 12.45
CA LEU A 262 -12.56 -3.85 12.07
C LEU A 262 -12.46 -3.85 10.55
N LYS A 263 -11.24 -3.69 9.99
CA LYS A 263 -10.99 -4.07 8.60
C LYS A 263 -11.50 -5.51 8.43
N PRO A 264 -12.35 -5.83 7.44
CA PRO A 264 -12.59 -7.22 7.11
C PRO A 264 -11.22 -7.81 6.75
N LYS A 265 -10.78 -8.80 7.54
CA LYS A 265 -9.54 -9.53 7.28
C LYS A 265 -9.55 -9.96 5.82
N THR A 266 -8.45 -9.73 5.11
CA THR A 266 -8.33 -10.34 3.79
C THR A 266 -8.28 -11.86 3.99
N ASP A 267 -8.76 -12.67 3.05
CA ASP A 267 -8.64 -14.13 3.17
C ASP A 267 -7.17 -14.58 3.25
N LEU A 268 -6.21 -13.73 2.85
CA LEU A 268 -4.78 -13.91 3.15
C LEU A 268 -4.45 -13.77 4.64
N ASP A 269 -5.09 -12.84 5.35
CA ASP A 269 -4.90 -12.67 6.80
C ASP A 269 -5.60 -13.80 7.57
N ILE A 270 -6.70 -14.37 7.04
CA ILE A 270 -7.40 -15.53 7.63
C ILE A 270 -6.61 -16.82 7.38
N LEU A 271 -6.05 -17.00 6.19
CA LEU A 271 -5.20 -18.16 5.85
C LEU A 271 -3.88 -18.14 6.64
N ALA A 272 -3.28 -16.96 6.83
CA ALA A 272 -2.06 -16.80 7.64
C ALA A 272 -2.29 -17.08 9.14
N ASP A 273 -3.41 -16.62 9.72
CA ASP A 273 -3.75 -16.90 11.13
C ASP A 273 -4.00 -18.41 11.40
N SER A 274 -4.48 -19.14 10.38
CA SER A 274 -4.74 -20.58 10.46
C SER A 274 -3.45 -21.43 10.48
N VAL A 275 -2.33 -20.87 10.02
CA VAL A 275 -1.03 -21.56 9.96
C VAL A 275 -0.21 -21.31 11.23
N VAL A 276 -0.35 -20.15 11.87
CA VAL A 276 0.37 -19.83 13.13
C VAL A 276 -0.11 -20.73 14.29
N THR A 277 -1.37 -21.17 14.26
CA THR A 277 -1.92 -22.07 15.30
C THR A 277 -1.44 -23.53 15.20
N GLN A 278 -0.74 -23.93 14.14
CA GLN A 278 -0.22 -25.30 13.98
C GLN A 278 1.27 -25.45 14.30
N VAL A 279 1.96 -24.38 14.70
CA VAL A 279 3.40 -24.43 15.03
C VAL A 279 3.65 -24.38 16.55
N GLU A 280 2.63 -24.13 17.38
CA GLU A 280 2.72 -24.14 18.84
C GLU A 280 1.84 -25.23 19.48
N GLU A 281 2.12 -26.50 19.20
CA GLU A 281 1.83 -27.57 20.17
C GLU A 281 3.16 -28.23 20.57
N PRO A 282 3.64 -28.04 21.81
CA PRO A 282 4.69 -28.90 22.34
C PRO A 282 4.08 -30.27 22.69
N SER A 283 4.55 -31.31 22.01
CA SER A 283 4.27 -32.70 22.35
C SER A 283 4.84 -33.03 23.73
N SER A 284 3.98 -33.07 24.75
CA SER A 284 4.30 -33.63 26.07
C SER A 284 3.78 -35.06 26.18
N LEU A 285 4.67 -36.02 25.96
CA LEU A 285 4.53 -37.40 26.44
C LEU A 285 5.14 -37.48 27.83
N GLU A 286 4.29 -37.65 28.86
CA GLU A 286 4.71 -38.03 30.19
C GLU A 286 4.96 -39.55 30.27
N SER A 287 6.12 -39.94 30.79
CA SER A 287 6.23 -41.19 31.56
C SER A 287 7.38 -41.11 32.58
N SER A 288 6.95 -40.99 33.84
CA SER A 288 7.44 -41.68 35.04
C SER A 288 8.91 -41.56 35.52
N SER A 289 8.94 -41.30 36.85
CA SER A 289 9.81 -41.86 37.91
C SER A 289 11.17 -41.21 38.22
N ASP A 290 11.19 -40.61 39.41
CA ASP A 290 12.20 -40.66 40.49
C ASP A 290 13.69 -40.48 40.14
N SER A 291 14.31 -39.46 40.73
CA SER A 291 15.28 -39.58 41.85
C SER A 291 16.10 -38.30 42.03
N SER A 292 16.18 -37.87 43.29
CA SER A 292 17.22 -37.10 43.99
C SER A 292 18.52 -36.67 43.25
N VAL A 293 18.99 -35.44 43.54
CA VAL A 293 20.29 -35.09 44.18
C VAL A 293 20.69 -33.63 43.90
N LEU A 294 20.70 -32.84 44.98
CA LEU A 294 21.66 -31.83 45.46
C LEU A 294 22.80 -31.29 44.54
N VAL A 295 23.12 -29.98 44.72
CA VAL A 295 24.47 -29.33 44.75
C VAL A 295 24.76 -28.19 43.74
N THR A 296 24.68 -26.96 44.28
CA THR A 296 25.54 -25.76 44.16
C THR A 296 25.62 -24.87 42.92
N ALA A 297 25.62 -23.57 43.25
CA ALA A 297 25.99 -22.42 42.45
C ALA A 297 27.47 -22.39 42.01
N LYS A 298 27.73 -21.77 40.85
CA LYS A 298 28.97 -21.04 40.59
C LYS A 298 28.79 -19.99 39.49
N ASP A 299 29.14 -18.76 39.85
CA ASP A 299 29.44 -17.62 39.00
C ASP A 299 30.31 -17.96 37.78
N LYS A 300 30.09 -17.23 36.68
CA LYS A 300 31.16 -16.64 35.86
C LYS A 300 30.65 -15.53 34.93
N ARG A 301 31.02 -14.30 35.27
CA ARG A 301 31.16 -13.17 34.33
C ARG A 301 32.16 -13.53 33.22
N PHE A 302 31.85 -13.16 31.98
CA PHE A 302 32.89 -12.70 31.04
C PHE A 302 32.33 -11.66 30.06
N LYS A 303 33.02 -10.51 29.98
CA LYS A 303 32.81 -9.39 29.06
C LYS A 303 33.76 -9.54 27.86
N SER A 304 33.32 -9.17 26.66
CA SER A 304 34.12 -8.59 25.55
C SER A 304 33.12 -7.84 24.64
N ARG A 305 33.17 -6.55 24.27
CA ARG A 305 34.17 -5.54 23.84
C ARG A 305 34.87 -5.86 22.50
N ILE A 306 34.40 -5.23 21.42
CA ILE A 306 35.10 -4.94 20.15
C ILE A 306 34.64 -3.52 19.66
N PRO A 307 35.50 -2.71 19.00
CA PRO A 307 35.65 -1.28 19.30
C PRO A 307 35.19 -0.28 18.22
N GLN A 308 35.05 0.98 18.64
CA GLN A 308 35.02 2.18 17.81
C GLN A 308 36.42 2.52 17.27
N ARG A 309 36.49 3.00 16.02
CA ARG A 309 37.64 3.76 15.49
C ARG A 309 37.17 5.08 14.88
N MET A 310 37.99 6.10 15.14
CA MET A 310 37.83 7.53 14.96
C MET A 310 37.97 8.02 13.50
N CYS A 311 37.42 9.21 13.29
CA CYS A 311 37.73 10.15 12.20
C CYS A 311 39.22 10.51 12.12
N ASN A 312 39.68 10.73 10.89
CA ASN A 312 40.46 11.90 10.48
C ASN A 312 39.77 12.48 9.24
#